data_AF-A0A2N8TS34-F1
#
_entry.id   AF-A0A2N8TS34-F1
#
_cell.length_a   1.000
_cell.length_b   1.000
_cell.length_c   1.000
_cell.angle_alpha   90.00
_cell.angle_beta   90.00
_cell.angle_gamma   90.00
#
_symmetry.space_group_name_H-M   'P 1'
#
loop_
_entity.id
_entity.type
_entity.pdbx_description
1 polymer ?
#
loop_
_entity_poly.entity_id
_entity_poly.type
_entity_poly.pdbx_seq_one_letter_code
_entity_poly.pdbx_strand_id
1 'polypeptide(L)'
;MLLDSAALLGGALVLVLGELYQASASWGLSFGLARAGRQGEYQAVFSLGRGFQQFAGPWLMTSLVVGAAGTGWLVLAALFALLGLAAPPLVRGLEKARARTEPAPA
;
A
#
# COMPACT_ATOMS: atom_id res chain seq x y z
N MET A 1 13.39 -29.07 -8.57
CA MET A 1 12.02 -29.59 -8.42
C MET A 1 11.48 -29.29 -7.02
N LEU A 2 11.90 -30.01 -5.96
CA LEU A 2 11.38 -29.76 -4.60
C LEU A 2 11.78 -28.40 -4.02
N LEU A 3 13.02 -27.95 -4.24
CA LEU A 3 13.52 -26.67 -3.74
C LEU A 3 12.81 -25.46 -4.39
N ASP A 4 12.59 -25.52 -5.70
CA ASP A 4 11.88 -24.48 -6.45
C ASP A 4 10.42 -24.36 -5.99
N SER A 5 9.73 -25.49 -5.81
CA SER A 5 8.36 -25.51 -5.30
C SER A 5 8.26 -24.94 -3.89
N ALA A 6 9.23 -25.26 -3.01
CA ALA A 6 9.26 -24.72 -1.65
C ALA A 6 9.47 -23.20 -1.66
N ALA A 7 10.35 -22.69 -2.53
CA ALA A 7 10.59 -21.26 -2.68
C ALA A 7 9.34 -20.52 -3.20
N LEU A 8 8.64 -21.10 -4.20
CA LEU A 8 7.40 -20.54 -4.73
C LEU A 8 6.29 -20.52 -3.68
N LEU A 9 6.12 -21.60 -2.91
CA LEU A 9 5.15 -21.66 -1.82
C LEU A 9 5.47 -20.65 -0.72
N GLY A 10 6.75 -20.51 -0.36
CA GLY A 10 7.19 -19.49 0.58
C GLY A 10 6.87 -18.08 0.10
N GLY A 11 7.19 -17.77 -1.17
CA GLY A 11 6.87 -16.48 -1.78
C GLY A 11 5.37 -16.21 -1.83
N ALA A 12 4.56 -17.20 -2.22
CA ALA A 12 3.10 -17.08 -2.24
C ALA A 12 2.52 -16.84 -0.84
N LEU A 13 3.05 -17.51 0.19
CA LEU A 13 2.62 -17.29 1.57
C LEU A 13 2.92 -15.85 2.01
N VAL A 14 4.12 -15.33 1.72
CA VAL A 14 4.48 -13.93 2.00
C VAL A 14 3.55 -12.97 1.25
N LEU A 15 3.25 -13.25 -0.02
CA LEU A 15 2.34 -12.46 -0.84
C LEU A 15 0.94 -12.40 -0.20
N VAL A 16 0.36 -13.54 0.15
CA VAL A 16 -0.99 -13.63 0.74
C VAL A 16 -1.06 -12.93 2.09
N LEU A 17 -0.04 -13.09 2.94
CA LEU A 17 0.02 -12.35 4.21
C LEU A 17 0.09 -10.84 3.95
N GLY A 18 0.88 -10.40 2.97
CA GLY A 18 0.95 -9.01 2.54
C GLY A 18 -0.40 -8.48 2.04
N GLU A 19 -1.10 -9.23 1.20
CA GLU A 19 -2.44 -8.89 0.73
C GLU A 19 -3.44 -8.78 1.87
N LEU A 20 -3.38 -9.68 2.86
CA LEU A 20 -4.27 -9.63 4.02
C LEU A 20 -4.06 -8.36 4.85
N TYR A 21 -2.80 -8.02 5.15
CA TYR A 21 -2.46 -6.78 5.86
C TYR A 21 -2.89 -5.54 5.08
N GLN A 22 -2.62 -5.52 3.77
CA GLN A 22 -3.00 -4.41 2.90
C GLN A 22 -4.53 -4.25 2.84
N ALA A 23 -5.26 -5.36 2.72
CA ALA A 23 -6.72 -5.36 2.68
C ALA A 23 -7.27 -4.80 3.99
N SER A 24 -6.87 -5.32 5.15
CA SER A 24 -7.32 -4.82 6.46
C SER A 24 -6.98 -3.32 6.66
N ALA A 25 -5.78 -2.90 6.28
CA ALA A 25 -5.37 -1.50 6.38
C ALA A 25 -6.18 -0.58 5.45
N SER A 26 -6.55 -1.05 4.26
CA SER A 26 -7.30 -0.27 3.27
C SER A 26 -8.67 0.17 3.80
N TRP A 27 -9.39 -0.72 4.50
CA TRP A 27 -10.66 -0.40 5.15
C TRP A 27 -10.47 0.64 6.25
N GLY A 28 -9.49 0.42 7.13
CA GLY A 28 -9.18 1.34 8.24
C GLY A 28 -8.78 2.72 7.76
N LEU A 29 -7.94 2.83 6.72
CA LEU A 29 -7.49 4.11 6.16
C LEU A 29 -8.60 4.85 5.41
N SER A 30 -9.40 4.12 4.63
CA SER A 30 -10.43 4.70 3.78
C SER A 30 -11.59 5.30 4.58
N PHE A 31 -11.98 4.67 5.68
CA PHE A 31 -13.06 5.15 6.55
C PHE A 31 -12.58 5.86 7.81
N GLY A 32 -11.47 5.41 8.40
CA GLY A 32 -11.01 5.86 9.71
C GLY A 32 -10.53 7.30 9.73
N LEU A 33 -10.05 7.84 8.61
CA LEU A 33 -9.62 9.25 8.51
C LEU A 33 -10.71 10.20 7.98
N ALA A 34 -11.84 9.67 7.52
CA ALA A 34 -12.85 10.46 6.86
C ALA A 34 -13.69 11.26 7.87
N ARG A 35 -13.78 12.58 7.66
CA ARG A 35 -14.54 13.48 8.53
C ARG A 35 -16.04 13.23 8.42
N ALA A 36 -16.77 13.38 9.53
CA ALA A 36 -18.24 13.31 9.52
C ALA A 36 -18.82 14.26 8.46
N GLY A 37 -19.73 13.75 7.63
CA GLY A 37 -20.35 14.50 6.53
C GLY A 37 -19.53 14.68 5.24
N ARG A 38 -18.25 14.25 5.19
CA ARG A 38 -17.40 14.34 3.98
C ARG A 38 -16.82 13.00 3.51
N GLN A 39 -17.50 11.91 3.87
CA GLN A 39 -17.08 10.54 3.56
C GLN A 39 -16.91 10.32 2.05
N GLY A 40 -17.83 10.83 1.22
CA GLY A 40 -17.77 10.69 -0.24
C GLY A 40 -16.51 11.31 -0.87
N GLU A 41 -16.06 12.47 -0.38
CA GLU A 41 -14.83 13.11 -0.88
C GLU A 41 -13.59 12.31 -0.51
N TYR A 42 -13.50 11.80 0.73
CA TYR A 42 -12.39 10.95 1.17
C TYR A 42 -12.34 9.63 0.39
N GLN A 43 -13.50 9.01 0.15
CA GLN A 43 -13.62 7.80 -0.66
C GLN A 43 -13.23 8.04 -2.12
N ALA A 44 -13.54 9.22 -2.67
CA ALA A 44 -13.12 9.60 -4.02
C ALA A 44 -11.58 9.73 -4.09
N VAL A 45 -10.95 10.41 -3.14
CA VAL A 45 -9.49 10.53 -3.06
C VAL A 45 -8.82 9.16 -2.88
N PHE A 46 -9.36 8.32 -1.99
CA PHE A 46 -8.87 6.96 -1.80
C PHE A 46 -8.98 6.11 -3.09
N SER A 47 -10.09 6.26 -3.82
CA SER A 47 -10.31 5.56 -5.09
C SER A 47 -9.40 6.05 -6.22
N LEU A 48 -9.01 7.33 -6.23
CA LEU A 48 -7.98 7.84 -7.14
C LEU A 48 -6.65 7.11 -6.95
N GLY A 49 -6.27 6.84 -5.69
CA GLY A 49 -5.08 6.04 -5.38
C GLY A 49 -5.12 4.63 -5.99
N ARG A 50 -6.28 3.95 -5.93
CA ARG A 50 -6.47 2.65 -6.59
C ARG A 50 -6.37 2.75 -8.12
N GLY A 51 -6.98 3.78 -8.71
CA GLY A 51 -6.86 4.04 -10.15
C GLY A 51 -5.41 4.27 -10.57
N PHE A 52 -4.67 5.06 -9.79
CA PHE A 52 -3.24 5.30 -10.02
C PHE A 52 -2.42 4.01 -9.92
N GLN A 53 -2.69 3.15 -8.92
CA GLN A 53 -2.03 1.84 -8.81
C GLN A 53 -2.26 0.98 -10.06
N GLN A 54 -3.48 0.97 -10.60
CA GLN A 54 -3.82 0.19 -11.79
C GLN A 54 -3.06 0.67 -13.05
N PHE A 55 -2.78 1.97 -13.13
CA PHE A 55 -1.97 2.56 -14.19
C PHE A 55 -0.46 2.32 -13.97
N ALA A 56 0.02 2.61 -12.76
CA ALA A 56 1.45 2.58 -12.44
C ALA A 56 2.00 1.15 -12.40
N GLY A 57 1.20 0.16 -12.00
CA GLY A 57 1.60 -1.24 -11.88
C GLY A 57 2.20 -1.80 -13.19
N PRO A 58 1.42 -1.84 -14.30
CA PRO A 58 1.94 -2.28 -15.59
C PRO A 58 3.14 -1.46 -16.06
N TRP A 59 3.10 -0.13 -15.88
CA TRP A 59 4.18 0.75 -16.30
C TRP A 59 5.51 0.45 -15.58
N LEU A 60 5.47 0.24 -14.25
CA LEU A 60 6.64 -0.14 -13.46
C LEU A 60 7.15 -1.53 -13.84
N MET A 61 6.26 -2.50 -14.06
CA MET A 61 6.65 -3.84 -14.49
C MET A 61 7.33 -3.81 -15.87
N THR A 62 6.75 -3.12 -16.84
CA THR A 62 7.32 -3.03 -18.18
C THR A 62 8.67 -2.29 -18.17
N SER A 63 8.76 -1.17 -17.48
CA SER A 63 10.00 -0.37 -17.45
C SER A 63 11.13 -1.04 -16.67
N LEU A 64 10.86 -1.52 -15.45
CA LEU A 64 11.89 -2.06 -14.56
C LEU A 64 12.15 -3.54 -14.85
N VAL A 65 11.12 -4.37 -14.77
CA VAL A 65 11.29 -5.83 -14.84
C VAL A 65 11.62 -6.29 -16.25
N VAL A 66 10.86 -5.82 -17.25
CA VAL A 66 11.11 -6.22 -18.65
C VAL A 66 12.31 -5.45 -19.22
N GLY A 67 12.41 -4.15 -18.96
CA GLY A 67 13.48 -3.30 -19.51
C GLY A 67 14.87 -3.52 -18.89
N ALA A 68 14.96 -3.75 -17.57
CA ALA A 68 16.23 -3.84 -16.84
C ALA A 68 16.49 -5.22 -16.20
N ALA A 69 15.65 -6.23 -16.51
CA ALA A 69 15.79 -7.62 -16.11
C ALA A 69 16.10 -7.80 -14.61
N GLY A 70 17.21 -8.47 -14.27
CA GLY A 70 17.58 -8.79 -12.88
C GLY A 70 17.74 -7.56 -11.98
N THR A 71 18.32 -6.47 -12.49
CA THR A 71 18.45 -5.23 -11.70
C THR A 71 17.09 -4.56 -11.44
N GLY A 72 16.16 -4.67 -12.37
CA GLY A 72 14.80 -4.15 -12.23
C GLY A 72 14.06 -4.77 -11.04
N TRP A 73 14.22 -6.07 -10.82
CA TRP A 73 13.64 -6.76 -9.67
C TRP A 73 14.17 -6.26 -8.33
N LEU A 74 15.48 -5.98 -8.24
CA LEU A 74 16.08 -5.46 -7.01
C LEU A 74 15.60 -4.02 -6.72
N VAL A 75 15.52 -3.19 -7.75
CA VAL A 75 14.99 -1.82 -7.63
C VAL A 75 13.53 -1.84 -7.17
N LEU A 76 12.72 -2.72 -7.77
CA LEU A 76 11.31 -2.88 -7.42
C LEU A 76 11.13 -3.39 -5.98
N ALA A 77 11.94 -4.37 -5.56
CA ALA A 77 11.94 -4.87 -4.19
C ALA A 77 12.31 -3.76 -3.19
N ALA A 78 13.35 -2.97 -3.49
CA ALA A 78 13.73 -1.83 -2.67
C ALA A 78 12.63 -0.77 -2.59
N LEU A 79 12.00 -0.46 -3.73
CA LEU A 79 10.87 0.48 -3.79
C LEU A 79 9.71 0.03 -2.88
N PHE A 80 9.26 -1.22 -3.01
CA PHE A 80 8.19 -1.74 -2.16
C PHE A 80 8.58 -1.81 -0.69
N ALA A 81 9.83 -2.18 -0.37
CA ALA A 81 10.33 -2.19 1.00
C ALA A 81 10.31 -0.77 1.62
N LEU A 82 10.78 0.24 0.88
CA LEU A 82 10.77 1.63 1.32
C LEU A 82 9.33 2.14 1.53
N LEU A 83 8.42 1.86 0.61
CA LEU A 83 7.00 2.24 0.75
C LEU A 83 6.35 1.56 1.97
N GLY A 84 6.62 0.26 2.16
CA GLY A 84 6.13 -0.50 3.32
C GLY A 84 6.66 0.03 4.65
N LEU A 85 7.94 0.43 4.70
CA LEU A 85 8.55 1.03 5.90
C LEU A 85 8.05 2.46 6.17
N ALA A 86 7.77 3.22 5.12
CA ALA A 86 7.29 4.60 5.22
C ALA A 86 5.80 4.69 5.63
N ALA A 87 4.98 3.68 5.32
CA ALA A 87 3.55 3.72 5.58
C ALA A 87 3.19 3.88 7.08
N PRO A 88 3.71 3.06 8.04
CA PRO A 88 3.37 3.19 9.45
C PRO A 88 3.66 4.58 10.08
N PRO A 89 4.85 5.21 9.90
CA PRO A 89 5.10 6.53 10.46
C PRO A 89 4.24 7.61 9.82
N LEU A 90 3.93 7.52 8.51
CA LEU A 90 3.03 8.46 7.84
C LEU A 90 1.61 8.40 8.42
N VAL A 91 1.05 7.19 8.56
CA VAL A 91 -0.30 7.00 9.12
C VAL A 91 -0.37 7.50 10.57
N ARG A 92 0.61 7.16 11.41
CA ARG A 92 0.71 7.67 12.79
C ARG A 92 0.82 9.20 12.84
N GLY A 93 1.50 9.80 11.87
CA GLY A 93 1.60 11.25 11.72
C GLY A 93 0.25 11.90 11.41
N LEU A 94 -0.53 11.31 10.50
CA LEU A 94 -1.86 11.77 10.13
C LEU A 94 -2.86 11.66 11.29
N GLU A 95 -2.85 10.54 12.01
CA GLU A 95 -3.69 10.33 13.20
C GLU A 95 -3.40 11.38 14.28
N LYS A 96 -2.11 11.65 14.56
CA LYS A 96 -1.71 12.70 15.51
C LYS A 96 -2.13 14.09 15.06
N ALA A 97 -2.02 14.39 13.76
CA ALA A 97 -2.44 15.68 13.21
C ALA A 97 -3.97 15.86 13.33
N ARG A 98 -4.75 14.81 13.07
CA ARG A 98 -6.20 14.82 13.26
C ARG A 98 -6.57 15.11 14.71
N ALA A 99 -5.98 14.38 15.67
CA ALA A 99 -6.26 14.55 17.08
C ALA A 99 -6.02 15.99 17.59
N ARG A 100 -5.13 16.76 16.96
CA ARG A 100 -4.92 18.18 17.27
C ARG A 100 -5.97 19.12 16.69
N THR A 101 -6.65 18.71 15.62
CA THR A 101 -7.55 19.58 14.84
C THR A 101 -9.02 19.35 15.18
N GLU A 102 -9.36 18.20 15.78
CA GLU A 102 -10.71 17.87 16.23
C GLU A 102 -10.99 18.55 17.58
N PRO A 103 -11.99 19.44 17.71
CA PRO A 103 -12.34 20.07 18.98
C PRO A 103 -12.80 19.00 19.98
N ALA A 104 -12.47 19.17 21.26
CA ALA A 104 -12.94 18.29 22.32
C ALA A 104 -14.48 18.22 22.29
N PRO A 105 -15.08 17.02 22.39
CA PRO A 105 -16.54 16.91 22.50
C PRO A 105 -17.01 17.69 23.73
N ALA A 106 -17.97 18.59 23.51
CA ALA A 106 -18.64 19.37 24.54
C ALA A 106 -19.55 18.51 25.43
#